data_AF-A0A2H0QMH1-F1
#
_entry.id   AF-A0A2H0QMH1-F1
#
_cell.length_a   1.000
_cell.length_b   1.000
_cell.length_c   1.000
_cell.angle_alpha   90.00
_cell.angle_beta   90.00
_cell.angle_gamma   90.00
#
_symmetry.space_group_name_H-M   'P 1'
#
loop_
_entity.id
_entity.type
_entity.pdbx_description
1 polymer ?
#
loop_
_entity_poly.entity_id
_entity_poly.type
_entity_poly.pdbx_seq_one_letter_code
_entity_poly.pdbx_strand_id
1 'polypeptide(L)'
;MILKRKVISALIIYLTFSSVRAFATEVYLQKPYRQKISIKIIKAEPQSNYLSPLAHYVFDLISDTGATHTLVCSERMGLAETKRASYFIFQNVMRISVGNFKISNHELCDQLAKYIEAVFELVSDSKPIRIILDTSKFEVESVYLPDLDPFMDRVLELPKAQPGKLNWNALE
;
A
#
# COMPACT_ATOMS: atom_id res chain seq x y z
N MET A 1 61.59 -23.36 41.18
CA MET A 1 60.11 -23.48 41.23
C MET A 1 59.41 -22.49 40.26
N ILE A 2 59.85 -22.42 39.00
CA ILE A 2 59.42 -21.36 38.03
C ILE A 2 58.78 -21.97 36.75
N LEU A 3 58.93 -23.28 36.51
CA LEU A 3 58.44 -23.92 35.28
C LEU A 3 56.91 -24.10 35.19
N LYS A 4 56.16 -24.02 36.29
CA LYS A 4 54.71 -24.32 36.27
C LYS A 4 53.82 -23.17 35.75
N ARG A 5 54.32 -21.93 35.65
CA ARG A 5 53.50 -20.79 35.21
C ARG A 5 53.33 -20.67 33.69
N LYS A 6 54.28 -21.17 32.89
CA LYS A 6 54.22 -21.01 31.42
C LYS A 6 53.21 -21.94 30.74
N VAL A 7 52.94 -23.11 31.33
CA VAL A 7 52.01 -24.10 30.75
C VAL A 7 50.55 -23.66 30.89
N ILE A 8 50.21 -22.96 31.97
CA ILE A 8 48.83 -22.50 32.25
C ILE A 8 48.43 -21.39 31.27
N SER A 9 49.34 -20.47 30.94
CA SER A 9 49.05 -19.38 29.99
C SER A 9 48.82 -19.88 28.56
N ALA A 10 49.55 -20.92 28.12
CA ALA A 10 49.35 -21.52 26.80
C ALA A 10 47.98 -22.24 26.70
N LEU A 11 47.54 -22.88 27.79
CA LEU A 11 46.26 -23.59 27.84
C LEU A 11 45.05 -22.63 27.74
N ILE A 12 45.14 -21.46 28.40
CA ILE A 12 44.08 -20.45 28.38
C ILE A 12 43.92 -19.84 26.98
N ILE A 13 45.03 -19.58 26.27
CA ILE A 13 45.00 -19.04 24.90
C ILE A 13 44.42 -20.06 23.91
N TYR A 14 44.67 -21.36 24.11
CA TYR A 14 44.11 -22.40 23.25
C TYR A 14 42.61 -22.62 23.49
N LEU A 15 42.17 -22.49 24.75
CA LEU A 15 40.75 -22.59 25.12
C LEU A 15 39.92 -21.42 24.60
N THR A 16 40.47 -20.20 24.49
CA THR A 16 39.74 -19.05 23.93
C THR A 16 39.67 -19.05 22.40
N PHE A 17 40.57 -19.76 21.71
CA PHE A 17 40.51 -19.88 20.24
C PHE A 17 39.50 -20.92 19.75
N SER A 18 39.05 -21.82 20.62
CA SER A 18 38.18 -22.95 20.25
C SER A 18 36.67 -22.62 20.28
N SER A 19 36.28 -21.49 20.87
CA SER A 19 34.89 -21.13 21.14
C SER A 19 34.24 -20.18 20.13
N VAL A 20 34.96 -19.72 19.11
CA VAL A 20 34.39 -18.86 18.06
C VAL A 20 34.11 -19.69 16.81
N ARG A 21 33.29 -20.74 16.94
CA ARG A 21 32.46 -21.18 15.80
C ARG A 21 31.37 -20.13 15.66
N ALA A 22 31.74 -18.98 15.09
CA ALA A 22 30.77 -18.04 14.60
C ALA A 22 29.91 -18.81 13.60
N PHE A 23 28.70 -19.16 14.02
CA PHE A 23 27.64 -19.49 13.11
C PHE A 23 27.38 -18.21 12.32
N ALA A 24 28.17 -18.02 11.27
CA ALA A 24 27.78 -17.23 10.12
C ALA A 24 26.64 -17.99 9.47
N THR A 25 25.48 -17.98 10.12
CA THR A 25 24.23 -18.20 9.42
C THR A 25 24.21 -17.11 8.37
N GLU A 26 24.51 -17.47 7.13
CA GLU A 26 24.09 -16.69 5.97
C GLU A 26 22.59 -16.50 6.15
N VAL A 27 22.21 -15.36 6.71
CA VAL A 27 20.83 -14.90 6.64
C VAL A 27 20.67 -14.57 5.18
N TYR A 28 20.15 -15.54 4.43
CA TYR A 28 19.60 -15.30 3.10
C TYR A 28 18.46 -14.30 3.29
N LEU A 29 18.81 -13.02 3.31
CA LEU A 29 17.91 -11.92 3.04
C LEU A 29 17.34 -12.23 1.67
N GLN A 30 16.13 -12.79 1.64
CA GLN A 30 15.42 -13.06 0.40
C GLN A 30 15.53 -11.81 -0.47
N LYS A 31 16.00 -12.01 -1.71
CA LYS A 31 16.09 -10.99 -2.77
C LYS A 31 14.83 -10.11 -2.79
N PRO A 32 14.99 -8.85 -3.18
CA PRO A 32 14.36 -7.70 -2.55
C PRO A 32 12.83 -7.75 -2.57
N TYR A 33 12.25 -7.17 -1.51
CA TYR A 33 10.88 -6.67 -1.39
C TYR A 33 10.16 -6.59 -2.74
N ARG A 34 9.05 -7.31 -2.92
CA ARG A 34 8.25 -7.24 -4.16
C ARG A 34 8.04 -5.77 -4.53
N GLN A 35 8.55 -5.38 -5.70
CA GLN A 35 8.48 -4.01 -6.20
C GLN A 35 7.03 -3.57 -6.43
N LYS A 36 6.12 -4.54 -6.61
CA LYS A 36 4.70 -4.28 -6.84
C LYS A 36 3.84 -5.05 -5.84
N ILE A 37 2.87 -4.37 -5.26
CA ILE A 37 1.85 -4.95 -4.39
C ILE A 37 0.51 -4.82 -5.11
N SER A 38 -0.20 -5.95 -5.28
CA SER A 38 -1.55 -5.98 -5.83
C SER A 38 -2.54 -6.14 -4.69
N ILE A 39 -3.49 -5.23 -4.57
CA ILE A 39 -4.52 -5.22 -3.54
C ILE A 39 -5.88 -5.46 -4.21
N LYS A 40 -6.63 -6.44 -3.73
CA LYS A 40 -7.99 -6.75 -4.18
C LYS A 40 -8.98 -6.15 -3.18
N ILE A 41 -9.61 -5.04 -3.55
CA ILE A 41 -10.63 -4.37 -2.74
C ILE A 41 -11.99 -5.01 -3.02
N ILE A 42 -12.65 -5.47 -1.96
CA ILE A 42 -13.94 -6.16 -2.03
C ILE A 42 -15.06 -5.40 -1.32
N LYS A 43 -14.75 -4.28 -0.66
CA LYS A 43 -15.74 -3.36 -0.11
C LYS A 43 -15.14 -1.96 -0.05
N ALA A 44 -15.97 -0.96 -0.32
CA ALA A 44 -15.61 0.43 -0.16
C ALA A 44 -16.69 1.12 0.67
N GLU A 45 -16.28 2.02 1.56
CA GLU A 45 -17.19 2.80 2.38
C GLU A 45 -16.75 4.26 2.39
N PRO A 46 -17.62 5.22 2.04
CA PRO A 46 -17.31 6.63 2.24
C PRO A 46 -17.18 6.90 3.74
N GLN A 47 -16.13 7.59 4.16
CA GLN A 47 -16.02 7.98 5.56
C GLN A 47 -16.99 9.12 5.88
N SER A 48 -17.98 8.83 6.71
CA SER A 48 -19.07 9.75 7.08
C SER A 48 -18.63 11.00 7.86
N ASN A 49 -17.40 11.03 8.36
CA ASN A 49 -16.91 12.03 9.33
C ASN A 49 -15.76 12.91 8.85
N TYR A 50 -15.50 13.03 7.55
CA TYR A 50 -14.40 13.87 7.08
C TYR A 50 -14.76 15.37 7.02
N LEU A 51 -14.70 15.99 8.20
CA LEU A 51 -14.51 17.42 8.46
C LEU A 51 -13.08 17.87 8.10
N SER A 52 -12.49 17.37 7.01
CA SER A 52 -11.27 17.99 6.49
C SER A 52 -11.70 18.96 5.39
N PRO A 53 -11.61 20.28 5.62
CA PRO A 53 -12.01 21.28 4.61
C PRO A 53 -11.16 21.24 3.31
N LEU A 54 -10.25 20.26 3.19
CA LEU A 54 -9.24 20.14 2.15
C LEU A 54 -9.26 18.78 1.43
N ALA A 55 -9.97 17.77 1.96
CA ALA A 55 -10.13 16.46 1.32
C ALA A 55 -11.56 16.37 0.78
N HIS A 56 -11.69 16.21 -0.54
CA HIS A 56 -13.01 16.20 -1.17
C HIS A 56 -13.64 14.81 -1.08
N TYR A 57 -12.81 13.75 -1.09
CA TYR A 57 -13.26 12.37 -0.94
C TYR A 57 -12.29 11.53 -0.11
N VAL A 58 -12.84 10.82 0.88
CA VAL A 58 -12.10 9.84 1.69
C VAL A 58 -12.90 8.56 1.78
N PHE A 59 -12.27 7.45 1.39
CA PHE A 59 -12.89 6.13 1.42
C PHE A 59 -12.07 5.15 2.23
N ASP A 60 -12.75 4.35 3.04
CA ASP A 60 -12.20 3.12 3.59
C ASP A 60 -12.40 1.99 2.59
N LEU A 61 -11.30 1.39 2.17
CA LEU A 61 -11.25 0.32 1.19
C LEU A 61 -10.82 -0.96 1.90
N ILE A 62 -11.67 -1.96 1.90
CA ILE A 62 -11.42 -3.24 2.59
C ILE A 62 -10.98 -4.27 1.56
N SER A 63 -9.82 -4.86 1.80
CA SER A 63 -9.26 -5.92 0.96
C SER A 63 -9.90 -7.29 1.24
N ASP A 64 -9.69 -8.23 0.32
CA ASP A 64 -10.03 -9.65 0.47
C ASP A 64 -9.38 -10.31 1.71
N THR A 65 -8.24 -9.78 2.17
CA THR A 65 -7.59 -10.20 3.41
C THR A 65 -8.24 -9.65 4.68
N GLY A 66 -9.21 -8.74 4.55
CA GLY A 66 -9.82 -8.01 5.67
C GLY A 66 -9.01 -6.80 6.16
N ALA A 67 -7.85 -6.51 5.56
CA ALA A 67 -7.13 -5.27 5.84
C ALA A 67 -7.91 -4.06 5.31
N THR A 68 -8.01 -3.03 6.14
CA THR A 68 -8.58 -1.72 5.76
C THR A 68 -7.47 -0.84 5.21
N HIS A 69 -7.77 -0.08 4.18
CA HIS A 69 -6.89 0.90 3.55
C HIS A 69 -7.67 2.20 3.38
N THR A 70 -6.97 3.31 3.22
CA THR A 70 -7.65 4.61 3.04
C THR A 70 -7.24 5.25 1.74
N LEU A 71 -8.21 5.57 0.89
CA LEU A 71 -8.02 6.41 -0.29
C LEU A 71 -8.36 7.85 0.07
N VAL A 72 -7.43 8.77 -0.20
CA VAL A 72 -7.62 10.20 0.02
C VAL A 72 -7.43 10.94 -1.30
N CYS A 73 -8.53 11.47 -1.85
CA CYS A 73 -8.50 12.39 -2.97
C CYS A 73 -8.69 13.83 -2.44
N SER A 74 -7.69 14.67 -2.71
CA SER A 74 -7.62 16.04 -2.21
C SER A 74 -7.28 16.97 -3.36
N GLU A 75 -8.02 18.08 -3.46
CA GLU A 75 -7.75 19.12 -4.43
C GLU A 75 -6.43 19.83 -4.14
N ARG A 76 -5.72 20.16 -5.21
CA ARG A 76 -4.47 20.91 -5.14
C ARG A 76 -4.79 22.36 -4.78
N MET A 77 -4.95 22.68 -3.49
CA MET A 77 -5.09 24.07 -3.07
C MET A 77 -3.79 24.84 -3.33
N GLY A 78 -3.90 25.85 -4.20
CA GLY A 78 -2.82 26.78 -4.51
C GLY A 78 -2.64 27.85 -3.42
N LEU A 79 -1.38 28.28 -3.29
CA LEU A 79 -0.84 29.37 -2.47
C LEU A 79 -0.63 29.02 -0.98
N ALA A 80 0.64 28.75 -0.64
CA ALA A 80 1.23 28.61 0.69
C ALA A 80 1.09 27.25 1.42
N GLU A 81 2.11 26.42 1.18
CA GLU A 81 2.83 25.59 2.18
C GLU A 81 2.49 24.12 2.46
N THR A 82 1.42 23.51 1.95
CA THR A 82 1.46 22.04 1.74
C THR A 82 0.66 21.62 0.51
N LYS A 83 1.34 21.40 -0.62
CA LYS A 83 0.75 20.68 -1.77
C LYS A 83 0.45 19.24 -1.32
N ARG A 84 -0.70 18.99 -0.70
CA ARG A 84 -1.13 17.64 -0.35
C ARG A 84 -1.56 16.96 -1.64
N ALA A 85 -0.73 16.05 -2.14
CA ALA A 85 -1.08 15.21 -3.26
C ALA A 85 -2.20 14.24 -2.83
N SER A 86 -2.97 13.72 -3.77
CA SER A 86 -3.85 12.59 -3.50
C SER A 86 -3.00 11.34 -3.17
N TYR A 87 -3.45 10.46 -2.28
CA TYR A 87 -2.68 9.30 -1.85
C TYR A 87 -3.54 8.13 -1.39
N PHE A 88 -2.92 6.95 -1.34
CA PHE A 88 -3.47 5.71 -0.82
C PHE A 88 -2.65 5.25 0.40
N ILE A 89 -3.30 5.14 1.56
CA ILE A 89 -2.69 4.62 2.79
C ILE A 89 -2.81 3.10 2.77
N PHE A 90 -1.69 2.42 2.59
CA PHE A 90 -1.61 0.97 2.71
C PHE A 90 -1.43 0.59 4.18
N GLN A 91 -2.36 -0.21 4.71
CA GLN A 91 -2.29 -0.74 6.08
C GLN A 91 -2.28 -2.26 6.03
N ASN A 92 -1.72 -2.90 7.04
CA ASN A 92 -1.81 -4.36 7.18
C ASN A 92 -3.14 -4.79 7.83
N VAL A 93 -3.32 -6.10 7.99
CA VAL A 93 -4.50 -6.70 8.65
C VAL A 93 -4.69 -6.24 10.11
N MET A 94 -3.64 -5.72 10.75
CA MET A 94 -3.67 -5.15 12.11
C MET A 94 -3.93 -3.63 12.12
N ARG A 95 -4.31 -3.03 10.96
CA ARG A 95 -4.55 -1.60 10.76
C ARG A 95 -3.32 -0.70 10.99
N ILE A 96 -2.12 -1.28 11.01
CA ILE A 96 -0.87 -0.51 11.11
C ILE A 96 -0.55 0.04 9.71
N SER A 97 -0.36 1.36 9.61
CA SER A 97 0.06 2.00 8.37
C SER A 97 1.46 1.52 7.99
N VAL A 98 1.57 0.94 6.80
CA VAL A 98 2.81 0.42 6.23
C VAL A 98 3.45 1.45 5.30
N GLY A 99 2.64 2.26 4.61
CA GLY A 99 3.13 3.33 3.75
C GLY A 99 2.02 4.13 3.07
N ASN A 100 2.37 5.34 2.64
CA ASN A 100 1.50 6.23 1.88
C ASN A 100 1.98 6.26 0.43
N PHE A 101 1.12 5.84 -0.50
CA PHE A 101 1.42 5.76 -1.92
C PHE A 101 0.79 6.94 -2.63
N LYS A 102 1.61 7.76 -3.28
CA LYS A 102 1.16 8.97 -3.97
C LYS A 102 0.36 8.61 -5.23
N ILE A 103 -0.66 9.40 -5.51
CA ILE A 103 -1.42 9.39 -6.76
C ILE A 103 -1.00 10.64 -7.55
N SER A 104 -0.27 10.46 -8.64
CA SER A 104 0.36 11.57 -9.37
C SER A 104 -0.63 12.42 -10.17
N ASN A 105 -1.72 11.83 -10.66
CA ASN A 105 -2.77 12.53 -11.38
C ASN A 105 -4.00 12.71 -10.48
N HIS A 106 -4.30 13.95 -10.11
CA HIS A 106 -5.41 14.26 -9.22
C HIS A 106 -6.79 14.02 -9.87
N GLU A 107 -6.95 14.34 -11.17
CA GLU A 107 -8.20 14.15 -11.90
C GLU A 107 -8.62 12.67 -11.92
N LEU A 108 -7.66 11.77 -12.12
CA LEU A 108 -7.90 10.34 -12.06
C LEU A 108 -8.31 9.87 -10.65
N CYS A 109 -7.84 10.54 -9.58
CA CYS A 109 -8.29 10.24 -8.20
C CYS A 109 -9.75 10.63 -8.04
N ASP A 110 -10.13 11.81 -8.51
CA ASP A 110 -11.52 12.27 -8.43
C ASP A 110 -12.47 11.40 -9.26
N GLN A 111 -12.04 10.95 -10.44
CA GLN A 111 -12.81 10.00 -11.24
C GLN A 111 -12.99 8.67 -10.50
N LEU A 112 -11.93 8.15 -9.87
CA LEU A 112 -12.01 6.95 -9.03
C LEU A 112 -12.95 7.16 -7.84
N ALA A 113 -12.85 8.29 -7.16
CA ALA A 113 -13.70 8.63 -6.02
C ALA A 113 -15.19 8.67 -6.40
N LYS A 114 -15.53 9.37 -7.49
CA LYS A 114 -16.90 9.44 -8.02
C LYS A 114 -17.41 8.07 -8.46
N TYR A 115 -16.55 7.26 -9.06
CA TYR A 115 -16.90 5.89 -9.42
C TYR A 115 -17.24 5.07 -8.17
N ILE A 116 -16.36 5.08 -7.16
CA ILE A 116 -16.58 4.36 -5.90
C ILE A 116 -17.86 4.86 -5.21
N GLU A 117 -18.08 6.17 -5.14
CA GLU A 117 -19.30 6.75 -4.57
C GLU A 117 -20.58 6.25 -5.25
N ALA A 118 -20.56 6.08 -6.57
CA ALA A 118 -21.72 5.60 -7.32
C ALA A 118 -21.97 4.09 -7.16
N VAL A 119 -20.94 3.30 -6.81
CA VAL A 119 -21.00 1.83 -6.94
C VAL A 119 -20.50 1.08 -5.70
N PHE A 120 -20.27 1.76 -4.57
CA PHE A 120 -19.62 1.17 -3.39
C PHE A 120 -20.36 -0.07 -2.86
N GLU A 121 -21.69 -0.12 -2.98
CA GLU A 121 -22.51 -1.28 -2.58
C GLU A 121 -22.32 -2.51 -3.50
N LEU A 122 -21.83 -2.30 -4.72
CA LEU A 122 -21.62 -3.34 -5.73
C LEU A 122 -20.20 -3.92 -5.69
N VAL A 123 -19.26 -3.20 -5.06
CA VAL A 123 -17.89 -3.68 -4.86
C VAL A 123 -17.94 -4.91 -3.97
N SER A 124 -17.43 -6.02 -4.48
CA SER A 124 -17.55 -7.34 -3.86
C SER A 124 -16.44 -8.28 -4.31
N ASP A 125 -16.41 -9.51 -3.80
CA ASP A 125 -15.40 -10.50 -4.17
C ASP A 125 -15.46 -10.92 -5.66
N SER A 126 -16.65 -10.91 -6.24
CA SER A 126 -16.91 -11.17 -7.66
C SER A 126 -16.67 -9.95 -8.54
N LYS A 127 -16.86 -8.74 -8.00
CA LYS A 127 -16.63 -7.46 -8.68
C LYS A 127 -15.64 -6.58 -7.88
N PRO A 128 -14.37 -6.98 -7.79
CA PRO A 128 -13.39 -6.26 -6.99
C PRO A 128 -12.79 -5.08 -7.73
N ILE A 129 -12.38 -4.06 -6.99
CA ILE A 129 -11.43 -3.05 -7.50
C ILE A 129 -10.02 -3.56 -7.23
N ARG A 130 -9.14 -3.56 -8.24
CA ARG A 130 -7.73 -3.95 -8.05
C ARG A 130 -6.83 -2.73 -8.10
N ILE A 131 -6.02 -2.55 -7.07
CA ILE A 131 -5.07 -1.43 -6.96
C ILE A 131 -3.66 -2.02 -6.98
N ILE A 132 -2.82 -1.54 -7.90
CA ILE A 132 -1.41 -1.94 -7.98
C ILE A 132 -0.55 -0.79 -7.46
N LEU A 133 0.25 -1.08 -6.46
CA LEU A 133 1.18 -0.15 -5.82
C LEU A 133 2.61 -0.46 -6.25
N ASP A 134 3.38 0.57 -6.59
CA ASP A 134 4.83 0.48 -6.81
C ASP A 134 5.57 0.88 -5.53
N THR A 135 6.20 -0.09 -4.87
CA THR A 135 6.94 0.10 -3.61
C THR A 135 8.30 0.75 -3.82
N SER A 136 8.83 0.75 -5.06
CA SER A 136 10.09 1.43 -5.36
C SER A 136 9.92 2.95 -5.46
N LYS A 137 8.76 3.39 -5.96
CA LYS A 137 8.42 4.80 -6.11
C LYS A 137 7.50 5.35 -5.02
N PHE A 138 6.90 4.48 -4.22
CA PHE A 138 5.80 4.82 -3.31
C PHE A 138 4.65 5.51 -4.05
N GLU A 139 4.21 4.92 -5.16
CA GLU A 139 3.16 5.46 -6.02
C GLU A 139 2.10 4.40 -6.35
N VAL A 140 0.87 4.86 -6.60
CA VAL A 140 -0.19 4.03 -7.18
C VAL A 140 0.08 3.90 -8.67
N GLU A 141 0.43 2.69 -9.13
CA GLU A 141 0.81 2.44 -10.52
C GLU A 141 -0.41 2.29 -11.44
N SER A 142 -1.45 1.58 -10.99
CA SER A 142 -2.68 1.39 -11.76
C SER A 142 -3.86 0.99 -10.89
N VAL A 143 -5.07 1.35 -11.34
CA VAL A 143 -6.33 0.90 -10.74
C VAL A 143 -7.17 0.25 -11.82
N TYR A 144 -7.71 -0.93 -11.53
CA TYR A 144 -8.63 -1.66 -12.39
C TYR A 144 -10.00 -1.66 -11.74
N LEU A 145 -10.96 -1.07 -12.43
CA LEU A 145 -12.35 -1.03 -12.01
C LEU A 145 -13.06 -2.30 -12.47
N PRO A 146 -14.01 -2.85 -11.70
CA PRO A 146 -14.81 -3.98 -12.14
C PRO A 146 -15.71 -3.57 -13.31
N ASP A 147 -16.01 -4.53 -14.18
CA ASP A 147 -17.02 -4.34 -15.22
C ASP A 147 -18.41 -4.31 -14.56
N LEU A 148 -19.13 -3.22 -14.76
CA LEU A 148 -20.51 -3.06 -14.29
C LEU A 148 -21.45 -3.14 -15.47
N ASP A 149 -22.52 -3.91 -15.32
CA ASP A 149 -23.61 -4.01 -16.28
C ASP A 149 -24.75 -3.09 -15.81
N PRO A 150 -25.03 -1.97 -16.50
CA PRO A 150 -26.06 -1.02 -16.08
C PRO A 150 -27.45 -1.65 -15.90
N PHE A 151 -27.77 -2.70 -16.67
CA PHE A 151 -29.06 -3.36 -16.62
C PHE A 151 -29.19 -4.32 -15.44
N MET A 152 -28.11 -5.04 -15.12
CA MET A 152 -28.10 -6.02 -14.05
C MET A 152 -27.79 -5.39 -12.69
N ASP A 153 -26.99 -4.34 -12.65
CA ASP A 153 -26.45 -3.73 -11.42
C ASP A 153 -27.27 -2.52 -10.92
N ARG A 154 -28.37 -2.16 -11.59
CA ARG A 154 -29.29 -1.06 -11.22
C ARG A 154 -28.59 0.29 -11.01
N VAL A 155 -27.52 0.56 -11.75
CA VAL A 155 -26.81 1.85 -11.69
C VAL A 155 -27.51 2.83 -12.62
N LEU A 156 -28.14 3.87 -12.05
CA LEU A 156 -28.99 4.81 -12.80
C LEU A 156 -28.20 5.60 -13.86
N GLU A 157 -26.98 6.03 -13.57
CA GLU A 157 -26.03 6.59 -14.54
C GLU A 157 -24.59 6.38 -14.01
N LEU A 158 -23.72 5.73 -14.80
CA LEU A 158 -22.31 5.64 -14.44
C LEU A 158 -21.60 6.96 -14.81
N PRO A 159 -20.74 7.50 -13.93
CA PRO A 159 -19.81 8.54 -14.35
C PRO A 159 -18.99 8.01 -15.54
N LYS A 160 -18.52 8.88 -16.43
CA LYS A 160 -17.71 8.54 -17.63
C LYS A 160 -16.41 7.75 -17.36
N ALA A 161 -16.14 7.34 -16.13
CA ALA A 161 -15.13 6.33 -15.82
C ALA A 161 -15.56 5.01 -16.48
N GLN A 162 -15.03 4.76 -17.68
CA GLN A 162 -15.28 3.51 -18.38
C GLN A 162 -14.63 2.35 -17.62
N PRO A 163 -15.29 1.18 -17.52
CA PRO A 163 -14.65 -0.02 -17.02
C PRO A 163 -13.33 -0.27 -17.76
N GLY A 164 -12.27 -0.60 -17.02
CA GLY A 164 -10.94 -0.74 -17.60
C GLY A 164 -9.81 -0.34 -16.66
N LYS A 165 -8.61 -0.23 -17.25
CA LYS A 165 -7.38 0.13 -16.54
C LYS A 165 -7.23 1.65 -16.53
N LEU A 166 -7.30 2.26 -15.35
CA LEU A 166 -6.79 3.61 -15.12
C LEU A 166 -5.27 3.52 -14.98
N ASN A 167 -4.55 3.99 -16.00
CA ASN A 167 -3.09 4.05 -16.01
C ASN A 167 -2.63 5.46 -15.68
N TRP A 168 -2.06 5.65 -14.49
CA TRP A 168 -1.61 6.95 -13.99
C TRP A 168 -0.37 7.48 -14.72
N ASN A 169 0.34 6.61 -15.43
CA ASN A 169 1.54 6.94 -16.20
C ASN A 169 1.27 7.21 -17.69
N ALA A 170 0.03 7.09 -18.17
CA ALA A 170 -0.29 7.19 -19.60
C ALA A 170 -0.67 8.60 -20.07
N LEU A 171 -0.65 9.60 -19.17
CA LEU A 171 -1.14 10.96 -19.43
C LEU A 171 -0.10 12.05 -19.09
N GLU A 172 1.17 11.67 -18.92
CA GLU A 172 2.30 12.62 -18.88
C GLU A 172 2.90 12.83 -20.28
#